data_AF-A0AAN4WKF4-F1
#
_entry.id   AF-A0AAN4WKF4-F1
#
_cell.length_a   1.000
_cell.length_b   1.000
_cell.length_c   1.000
_cell.angle_alpha   90.00
_cell.angle_beta   90.00
_cell.angle_gamma   90.00
#
_symmetry.space_group_name_H-M   'P 1'
#
loop_
_entity.id
_entity.type
_entity.pdbx_description
1 polymer ?
#
loop_
_entity_poly.entity_id
_entity_poly.type
_entity_poly.pdbx_seq_one_letter_code
_entity_poly.pdbx_strand_id
1 'polypeptide(L)'
;MQEKKLKVQLLGRGFAWLDTGTHDSLADASIFVEVIEKRQGLKVACLEAIAYRKGWINADKLQKMAESMKKNQYGQYLLRVINELV
;
A
#
# COMPACT_ATOMS: atom_id res chain seq x y z
N MET A 1 -20.67 16.20 -20.39
CA MET A 1 -19.82 15.86 -21.56
C MET A 1 -19.52 17.04 -22.50
N GLN A 2 -20.29 18.14 -22.48
CA GLN A 2 -20.21 19.21 -23.50
C GLN A 2 -18.90 20.03 -23.51
N GLU A 3 -18.15 20.13 -22.42
CA GLU A 3 -16.95 20.97 -22.37
C GLU A 3 -15.63 20.27 -22.76
N LYS A 4 -15.65 19.00 -23.20
CA LYS A 4 -14.45 18.18 -23.53
C LYS A 4 -13.34 18.14 -22.45
N LYS A 5 -13.65 18.52 -21.20
CA LYS A 5 -12.72 18.48 -20.06
C LYS A 5 -12.53 17.08 -19.47
N LEU A 6 -13.38 16.11 -19.83
CA LEU A 6 -13.28 14.74 -19.33
C LEU A 6 -12.16 13.99 -20.06
N LYS A 7 -11.13 13.58 -19.31
CA LYS A 7 -10.10 12.65 -19.78
C LYS A 7 -10.43 11.25 -19.26
N VAL A 8 -10.55 10.29 -20.17
CA VAL A 8 -10.78 8.88 -19.85
C VAL A 8 -9.48 8.11 -20.11
N GLN A 9 -9.06 7.27 -19.16
CA GLN A 9 -7.92 6.38 -19.30
C GLN A 9 -8.35 4.94 -19.05
N LEU A 10 -7.88 4.03 -19.90
CA LEU A 10 -8.15 2.60 -19.75
C LEU A 10 -7.14 1.98 -18.79
N LEU A 11 -7.65 1.30 -17.76
CA LEU A 11 -6.85 0.38 -16.95
C LEU A 11 -6.89 -0.99 -17.63
N GLY A 12 -5.76 -1.40 -18.19
CA GLY A 12 -5.62 -2.70 -18.85
C GLY A 12 -5.73 -3.88 -17.86
N ARG A 13 -5.83 -5.10 -18.40
CA ARG A 13 -6.00 -6.34 -17.61
C ARG A 13 -4.91 -6.64 -16.56
N GLY A 14 -3.78 -5.94 -16.59
CA GLY A 14 -2.73 -6.05 -15.57
C GLY A 14 -3.06 -5.34 -14.26
N PHE A 15 -4.12 -4.53 -14.22
CA PHE A 15 -4.61 -3.88 -13.01
C PHE A 15 -5.73 -4.68 -12.37
N ALA A 16 -5.68 -4.80 -11.04
CA ALA A 16 -6.82 -5.23 -10.25
C ALA A 16 -7.57 -3.99 -9.77
N TRP A 17 -8.86 -3.89 -10.13
CA TRP A 17 -9.79 -2.91 -9.56
C TRP A 17 -10.83 -3.69 -8.76
N LEU A 18 -10.79 -3.52 -7.44
CA LEU A 18 -11.61 -4.26 -6.49
C LEU A 18 -12.58 -3.27 -5.84
N ASP A 19 -13.85 -3.66 -5.79
CA ASP A 19 -14.90 -2.97 -5.07
C ASP A 19 -15.21 -3.73 -3.78
N THR A 20 -15.60 -3.02 -2.73
CA THR A 20 -15.95 -3.62 -1.43
C THR A 20 -17.39 -3.28 -1.04
N GLY A 21 -18.28 -3.13 -2.02
CA GLY A 21 -19.67 -2.71 -1.84
C GLY A 21 -20.59 -3.79 -1.30
N THR A 22 -20.16 -5.06 -1.31
CA THR A 22 -20.87 -6.20 -0.72
C THR A 22 -19.98 -6.99 0.24
N HIS A 23 -20.58 -7.79 1.14
CA HIS A 23 -19.84 -8.66 2.05
C HIS A 23 -18.90 -9.61 1.30
N ASP A 24 -19.37 -10.22 0.21
CA ASP A 24 -18.56 -11.14 -0.60
C ASP A 24 -17.39 -10.40 -1.28
N SER A 25 -17.67 -9.25 -1.91
CA SER A 25 -16.62 -8.46 -2.60
C SER A 25 -15.55 -7.93 -1.65
N LEU A 26 -15.93 -7.59 -0.42
CA LEU A 26 -14.99 -7.20 0.64
C LEU A 26 -14.10 -8.38 1.06
N ALA A 27 -14.68 -9.58 1.22
CA ALA A 27 -13.93 -10.78 1.55
C ALA A 27 -12.92 -11.11 0.44
N ASP A 28 -13.35 -11.08 -0.82
CA ASP A 28 -12.48 -11.32 -1.97
C ASP A 28 -11.33 -10.29 -2.05
N ALA A 29 -11.64 -9.01 -1.84
CA ALA A 29 -10.62 -7.95 -1.86
C ALA A 29 -9.59 -8.13 -0.74
N SER A 30 -10.05 -8.54 0.45
CA SER A 30 -9.19 -8.80 1.61
C SER A 30 -8.23 -9.97 1.33
N ILE A 31 -8.75 -11.06 0.77
CA ILE A 31 -7.95 -12.23 0.36
C ILE A 31 -6.94 -11.83 -0.72
N PHE A 32 -7.36 -11.05 -1.72
CA PHE A 32 -6.47 -10.60 -2.78
C PHE A 32 -5.26 -9.84 -2.24
N VAL A 33 -5.50 -8.85 -1.36
CA VAL A 33 -4.42 -8.07 -0.73
C VAL A 33 -3.51 -8.98 0.09
N GLU A 34 -4.09 -9.83 0.94
CA GLU A 34 -3.31 -10.74 1.80
C GLU A 34 -2.37 -11.65 1.00
N VAL A 35 -2.86 -12.24 -0.10
CA VAL A 35 -2.06 -13.12 -0.96
C VAL A 35 -0.91 -12.36 -1.62
N ILE A 36 -1.17 -11.16 -2.14
CA ILE A 36 -0.14 -10.34 -2.78
C ILE A 36 0.94 -9.94 -1.76
N GLU A 37 0.54 -9.49 -0.57
CA GLU A 37 1.48 -9.08 0.47
C GLU A 37 2.36 -10.25 0.94
N LYS A 38 1.77 -11.42 1.17
CA LYS A 38 2.51 -12.62 1.60
C LYS A 38 3.51 -13.08 0.53
N ARG A 39 3.13 -13.01 -0.75
CA ARG A 39 3.98 -13.50 -1.85
C ARG A 39 5.11 -12.53 -2.20
N GLN A 40 4.86 -11.23 -2.14
CA GLN A 40 5.86 -10.21 -2.49
C GLN A 40 6.68 -9.74 -1.28
N GLY A 41 6.21 -9.99 -0.05
CA GLY A 41 6.85 -9.51 1.17
C GLY A 41 6.68 -8.00 1.41
N LEU A 42 5.87 -7.33 0.58
CA LEU A 42 5.57 -5.90 0.62
C LEU A 42 4.16 -5.65 1.16
N LYS A 43 3.90 -4.44 1.67
CA LYS A 43 2.56 -4.01 2.08
C LYS A 43 1.92 -3.13 1.01
N VAL A 44 0.68 -3.46 0.63
CA VAL A 44 -0.09 -2.66 -0.33
C VAL A 44 -0.64 -1.43 0.38
N ALA A 45 -0.55 -0.26 -0.27
CA ALA A 45 -1.06 1.01 0.26
C ALA A 45 -0.51 1.42 1.66
N CYS A 46 0.69 0.98 2.04
CA CYS A 46 1.36 1.42 3.27
C CYS A 46 1.77 2.91 3.16
N LEU A 47 1.10 3.77 3.92
CA LEU A 47 1.25 5.23 3.82
C LEU A 47 2.64 5.71 4.27
N GLU A 48 3.19 5.11 5.31
CA GLU A 48 4.50 5.48 5.86
C GLU A 48 5.61 5.15 4.86
N ALA A 49 5.54 3.99 4.20
CA ALA A 49 6.49 3.60 3.17
C ALA A 49 6.38 4.51 1.93
N ILE A 50 5.16 4.88 1.51
CA ILE A 50 4.95 5.84 0.42
C ILE A 50 5.54 7.21 0.79
N ALA A 51 5.23 7.73 1.98
CA ALA A 51 5.71 9.03 2.44
C ALA A 51 7.24 9.07 2.53
N TYR A 52 7.87 8.00 3.02
CA TYR A 52 9.32 7.89 3.09
C TYR A 52 9.96 7.85 1.69
N ARG A 53 9.46 6.99 0.79
CA ARG A 53 9.94 6.88 -0.60
C ARG A 53 9.74 8.18 -1.41
N LYS A 54 8.74 8.99 -1.06
CA LYS A 54 8.48 10.31 -1.65
C LYS A 54 9.29 11.44 -0.99
N GLY A 55 10.03 11.16 0.09
CA GLY A 55 10.82 12.16 0.82
C GLY A 55 9.98 13.11 1.69
N TRP A 56 8.72 12.77 1.98
CA TRP A 56 7.86 13.58 2.85
C TRP A 56 8.20 13.41 4.33
N ILE A 57 8.78 12.28 4.69
CA ILE A 57 9.32 11.99 6.02
C ILE A 57 10.72 11.41 5.88
N ASN A 58 11.56 11.58 6.91
CA ASN A 58 12.90 11.01 6.97
C ASN A 58 12.92 9.65 7.69
N ALA A 59 14.09 8.99 7.68
CA ALA A 59 14.29 7.68 8.29
C ALA A 59 13.98 7.70 9.79
N ASP A 60 14.39 8.73 10.53
CA ASP A 60 14.11 8.85 11.97
C ASP A 60 12.61 8.86 12.27
N LYS A 61 11.82 9.57 11.44
CA LYS A 61 10.36 9.62 11.60
C LYS A 61 9.73 8.27 11.30
N LEU A 62 10.19 7.59 10.24
CA LEU A 62 9.72 6.24 9.91
C LEU A 62 10.08 5.24 11.00
N GLN A 63 11.30 5.30 11.55
CA GLN A 63 11.76 4.44 12.63
C GLN A 63 10.90 4.58 13.88
N LYS A 64 10.63 5.82 14.32
CA LYS A 64 9.76 6.07 15.49
C LYS A 64 8.37 5.47 15.34
N MET A 65 7.78 5.52 14.14
CA MET A 65 6.49 4.89 13.87
C MET A 65 6.59 3.37 13.82
N ALA A 66 7.68 2.84 13.26
CA ALA A 66 7.93 1.41 13.21
C ALA A 66 8.13 0.81 14.62
N GLU A 67 8.79 1.54 15.51
CA GLU A 67 9.06 1.12 16.89
C GLU A 67 7.78 0.95 17.73
N SER A 68 6.79 1.84 17.58
CA SER A 68 5.52 1.71 18.30
C SER A 68 4.73 0.47 17.90
N MET A 69 4.96 -0.04 16.69
CA MET A 69 4.30 -1.21 16.12
C MET A 69 5.23 -2.44 16.00
N LYS A 70 6.45 -2.38 16.54
CA LYS A 70 7.52 -3.38 16.33
C LYS A 70 7.12 -4.83 16.66
N LYS A 71 6.14 -4.99 17.55
CA LYS A 71 5.63 -6.30 17.97
C LYS A 71 4.79 -7.00 16.90
N ASN A 72 4.32 -6.30 15.86
CA ASN A 72 3.52 -6.89 14.79
C ASN A 72 4.25 -6.84 13.43
N GLN A 73 3.70 -7.55 12.44
CA GLN A 73 4.28 -7.66 11.11
C GLN A 73 4.36 -6.31 10.37
N TYR A 74 3.48 -5.36 10.71
CA TYR A 74 3.47 -4.04 10.09
C TYR A 74 4.68 -3.22 10.53
N GLY A 75 4.94 -3.12 11.84
CA GLY A 75 6.13 -2.44 12.35
C GLY A 75 7.43 -3.09 11.87
N GLN A 76 7.48 -4.43 11.81
CA GLN A 76 8.62 -5.16 11.24
C GLN A 76 8.82 -4.86 9.75
N TYR A 77 7.74 -4.71 8.98
CA TYR A 77 7.81 -4.28 7.58
C TYR A 77 8.38 -2.85 7.46
N LEU A 78 7.93 -1.90 8.28
CA LEU A 78 8.45 -0.53 8.24
C LEU A 78 9.95 -0.48 8.54
N LEU A 79 10.44 -1.28 9.50
CA LEU A 79 11.88 -1.39 9.78
C LEU A 79 12.66 -1.94 8.59
N ARG A 80 12.10 -2.89 7.82
CA ARG A 80 12.73 -3.40 6.60
C ARG A 80 12.80 -2.32 5.51
N VAL A 81 11.73 -1.54 5.32
CA VAL A 81 11.68 -0.45 4.34
C VAL A 81 12.78 0.59 4.57
N ILE A 82 13.13 0.88 5.83
CA ILE A 82 14.23 1.80 6.16
C ILE A 82 15.56 1.29 5.59
N ASN A 83 15.80 -0.02 5.68
CA ASN A 83 17.05 -0.67 5.26
C ASN A 83 17.13 -0.96 3.75
N GLU A 84 16.02 -0.88 3.00
CA GLU A 84 16.00 -1.09 1.54
C GLU A 84 16.55 0.10 0.73
N LEU A 85 16.60 1.29 1.34
CA LEU A 85 17.00 2.55 0.69
C LEU A 85 18.39 3.05 1.14
N VAL A 86 19.13 2.24 1.89
CA VAL A 86 20.51 2.51 2.32
C VAL A 86 21.48 1.72 1.46
#